data_AF-A0A662RA71-F1
#
_entry.id   AF-A0A662RA71-F1
#
_cell.length_a   1.000
_cell.length_b   1.000
_cell.length_c   1.000
_cell.angle_alpha   90.00
_cell.angle_beta   90.00
_cell.angle_gamma   90.00
#
_symmetry.space_group_name_H-M   'P 1'
#
loop_
_entity.id
_entity.type
_entity.pdbx_description
1 polymer ?
#
loop_
_entity_poly.entity_id
_entity_poly.type
_entity_poly.pdbx_seq_one_letter_code
_entity_poly.pdbx_strand_id
1 'polypeptide(L)'
;VTDEYDLCGCCCYFGTHGGLTTAAREVSGHEVSAYYGDTRDMNRVEVRTLADELRRVVRTKLLNPKWIKGMKNHGYKGAGDISKRIGRVYGWEATTQEVDDWIFDDITKTFVLDCEMRQFFEENNPYALEEIGRRLLEAAERGLWDADPDVLDGLKDAYLEMEGWIEERMGDVTGDMQGGSIDVVTAEDVSAWKEKMGAVLGCDVM
;
A
#
# COMPACT_ATOMS: atom_id res chain seq x y z
N VAL A 1 15.40 -13.26 -1.48
CA VAL A 1 15.18 -12.26 -2.56
C VAL A 1 16.55 -12.01 -3.23
N THR A 2 16.63 -11.68 -4.53
CA THR A 2 17.87 -11.26 -5.22
C THR A 2 18.01 -9.72 -5.26
N ASP A 3 18.98 -9.14 -5.98
CA ASP A 3 19.10 -7.66 -6.09
C ASP A 3 18.14 -7.05 -7.14
N GLU A 4 17.68 -7.87 -8.08
CA GLU A 4 16.67 -7.51 -9.08
C GLU A 4 15.27 -7.42 -8.48
N TYR A 5 15.03 -8.12 -7.37
CA TYR A 5 13.73 -8.24 -6.72
C TYR A 5 13.78 -7.76 -5.27
N ASP A 6 12.63 -7.52 -4.67
CA ASP A 6 12.52 -7.04 -3.28
C ASP A 6 11.18 -7.45 -2.65
N LEU A 7 11.00 -7.15 -1.37
CA LEU A 7 9.80 -7.48 -0.59
C LEU A 7 8.52 -6.82 -1.15
N CYS A 8 8.66 -5.72 -1.90
CA CYS A 8 7.57 -5.06 -2.59
C CYS A 8 7.47 -5.51 -4.06
N GLY A 9 8.19 -6.55 -4.46
CA GLY A 9 8.16 -7.13 -5.81
C GLY A 9 6.94 -8.04 -6.06
N CYS A 10 6.47 -8.75 -5.03
CA CYS A 10 5.36 -9.70 -5.10
C CYS A 10 4.42 -9.56 -3.90
N CYS A 11 3.12 -9.75 -4.11
CA CYS A 11 2.16 -9.83 -3.00
C CYS A 11 2.34 -11.08 -2.13
N CYS A 12 2.92 -12.16 -2.66
CA CYS A 12 3.13 -13.40 -1.90
C CYS A 12 3.99 -13.19 -0.65
N TYR A 13 4.85 -12.17 -0.61
CA TYR A 13 5.68 -11.93 0.56
C TYR A 13 4.85 -11.43 1.75
N PHE A 14 4.07 -10.35 1.60
CA PHE A 14 3.21 -9.90 2.69
C PHE A 14 2.08 -10.91 2.95
N GLY A 15 1.58 -11.59 1.91
CA GLY A 15 0.54 -12.60 2.06
C GLY A 15 0.97 -13.79 2.92
N THR A 16 2.20 -14.28 2.74
CA THR A 16 2.72 -15.42 3.51
C THR A 16 3.46 -14.98 4.77
N HIS A 17 4.50 -14.15 4.65
CA HIS A 17 5.31 -13.74 5.79
C HIS A 17 4.50 -12.83 6.71
N GLY A 18 3.83 -11.81 6.15
CA GLY A 18 2.97 -10.93 6.93
C GLY A 18 1.81 -11.69 7.57
N GLY A 19 1.09 -12.51 6.78
CA GLY A 19 0.00 -13.34 7.31
C GLY A 19 0.42 -14.30 8.43
N LEU A 20 1.61 -14.91 8.33
CA LEU A 20 2.17 -15.71 9.42
C LEU A 20 2.52 -14.88 10.65
N THR A 21 3.07 -13.67 10.46
CA THR A 21 3.34 -12.74 11.57
C THR A 21 2.04 -12.35 12.28
N THR A 22 0.99 -11.95 11.55
CA THR A 22 -0.31 -11.62 12.15
C THR A 22 -0.88 -12.81 12.91
N ALA A 23 -0.89 -14.00 12.30
CA ALA A 23 -1.41 -15.21 12.93
C ALA A 23 -0.61 -15.59 14.19
N ALA A 24 0.71 -15.44 14.17
CA ALA A 24 1.55 -15.71 15.33
C ALA A 24 1.28 -14.75 16.48
N ARG A 25 1.12 -13.44 16.21
CA ARG A 25 0.74 -12.44 17.21
C ARG A 25 -0.61 -12.75 17.83
N GLU A 26 -1.61 -13.01 16.98
CA GLU A 26 -2.97 -13.30 17.41
C GLU A 26 -3.07 -14.56 18.27
N VAL A 27 -2.49 -15.68 17.80
CA VAL A 27 -2.57 -16.96 18.53
C VAL A 27 -1.74 -16.95 19.81
N SER A 28 -0.60 -16.26 19.82
CA SER A 28 0.28 -16.25 21.00
C SER A 28 -0.16 -15.24 22.07
N GLY A 29 -0.89 -14.18 21.71
CA GLY A 29 -1.20 -13.06 22.60
C GLY A 29 0.04 -12.28 23.03
N HIS A 30 1.15 -12.44 22.31
CA HIS A 30 2.42 -11.80 22.60
C HIS A 30 2.91 -11.02 21.39
N GLU A 31 3.74 -10.01 21.66
CA GLU A 31 4.51 -9.34 20.62
C GLU A 31 5.43 -10.35 19.91
N VAL A 32 5.27 -10.44 18.59
CA VAL A 32 6.12 -11.25 17.72
C VAL A 32 6.84 -10.33 16.76
N SER A 33 8.16 -10.22 16.92
CA SER A 33 9.01 -9.42 16.04
C SER A 33 9.16 -10.08 14.68
N ALA A 34 8.99 -9.29 13.61
CA ALA A 34 9.22 -9.74 12.24
C ALA A 34 10.66 -9.41 11.80
N TYR A 35 11.32 -10.38 11.17
CA TYR A 35 12.70 -10.25 10.71
C TYR A 35 12.85 -10.62 9.24
N TYR A 36 13.84 -10.04 8.59
CA TYR A 36 14.23 -10.36 7.23
C TYR A 36 15.68 -10.88 7.20
N GLY A 37 15.85 -12.10 6.70
CA GLY A 37 17.15 -12.71 6.45
C GLY A 37 17.65 -12.39 5.05
N ASP A 38 18.71 -11.60 4.97
CA ASP A 38 19.36 -11.19 3.72
C ASP A 38 20.54 -12.10 3.40
N THR A 39 20.35 -12.98 2.42
CA THR A 39 21.35 -13.95 1.97
C THR A 39 21.79 -13.70 0.52
N ARG A 40 21.63 -12.48 0.01
CA ARG A 40 21.97 -12.13 -1.38
C ARG A 40 23.46 -12.20 -1.66
N ASP A 41 24.26 -11.76 -0.69
CA ASP A 41 25.70 -11.92 -0.69
C ASP A 41 26.06 -13.04 0.28
N MET A 42 26.58 -14.16 -0.24
CA MET A 42 26.99 -15.31 0.56
C MET A 42 28.13 -14.97 1.53
N ASN A 43 28.93 -13.94 1.24
CA ASN A 43 30.00 -13.48 2.12
C ASN A 43 29.51 -12.50 3.18
N ARG A 44 28.25 -12.05 3.09
CA ARG A 44 27.66 -11.03 3.96
C ARG A 44 26.18 -11.34 4.24
N VAL A 45 25.97 -12.40 5.00
CA VAL A 45 24.63 -12.76 5.50
C VAL A 45 24.26 -11.81 6.65
N GLU A 46 23.12 -11.13 6.52
CA GLU A 46 22.62 -10.21 7.54
C GLU A 46 21.17 -10.54 7.91
N VAL A 47 20.80 -10.31 9.17
CA VAL A 47 19.39 -10.36 9.62
C VAL A 47 19.03 -8.96 10.11
N ARG A 48 17.91 -8.43 9.62
CA ARG A 48 17.39 -7.10 10.00
C ARG A 48 15.95 -7.24 10.47
N THR A 49 15.45 -6.24 11.18
CA THR A 49 14.00 -6.14 11.41
C THR A 49 13.28 -5.98 10.07
N LEU A 50 12.02 -6.41 10.00
CA LEU A 50 11.22 -6.22 8.80
C LEU A 50 11.06 -4.72 8.47
N ALA A 51 10.82 -3.90 9.49
CA ALA A 51 10.77 -2.44 9.36
C ALA A 51 12.05 -1.87 8.72
N ASP A 52 13.23 -2.28 9.17
CA ASP A 52 14.51 -1.82 8.59
C ASP A 52 14.66 -2.22 7.12
N GLU A 53 14.24 -3.43 6.74
CA GLU A 53 14.28 -3.84 5.34
C GLU A 53 13.25 -3.08 4.49
N LEU A 54 12.05 -2.82 5.00
CA LEU A 54 11.03 -2.02 4.31
C LEU A 54 11.54 -0.59 4.05
N ARG A 55 12.11 0.08 5.07
CA ARG A 55 12.76 1.39 4.93
C ARG A 55 13.85 1.35 3.84
N ARG A 56 14.68 0.32 3.84
CA ARG A 56 15.76 0.14 2.85
C ARG A 56 15.19 -0.06 1.44
N VAL A 57 14.21 -0.94 1.26
CA VAL A 57 13.61 -1.24 -0.05
C VAL A 57 12.93 -0.02 -0.63
N VAL A 58 12.15 0.70 0.18
CA VAL A 58 11.46 1.92 -0.26
C VAL A 58 12.47 2.98 -0.69
N ARG A 59 13.51 3.26 0.10
CA ARG A 59 14.53 4.28 -0.25
C ARG A 59 15.39 3.90 -1.45
N THR A 60 15.70 2.61 -1.62
CA THR A 60 16.59 2.15 -2.71
C THR A 60 15.85 1.91 -4.02
N LYS A 61 14.53 1.71 -3.98
CA LYS A 61 13.69 1.45 -5.15
C LYS A 61 12.53 2.44 -5.25
N LEU A 62 11.44 2.25 -4.51
CA LEU A 62 10.18 2.96 -4.73
C LEU A 62 10.35 4.49 -4.74
N LEU A 63 11.00 5.06 -3.72
CA LEU A 63 11.27 6.50 -3.60
C LEU A 63 12.63 6.92 -4.20
N ASN A 64 13.32 6.03 -4.91
CA ASN A 64 14.60 6.37 -5.53
C ASN A 64 14.37 7.08 -6.88
N PRO A 65 14.82 8.34 -7.06
CA PRO A 65 14.63 9.07 -8.30
C PRO A 65 15.17 8.35 -9.55
N LYS A 66 16.25 7.58 -9.42
CA LYS A 66 16.80 6.79 -10.54
C LYS A 66 15.88 5.65 -10.95
N TRP A 67 15.24 5.00 -9.97
CA TRP A 67 14.30 3.92 -10.23
C TRP A 67 12.99 4.48 -10.82
N ILE A 68 12.48 5.58 -10.25
CA ILE A 68 11.30 6.29 -10.77
C ILE A 68 11.53 6.71 -12.22
N LYS A 69 12.67 7.34 -12.52
CA LYS A 69 13.05 7.70 -13.90
C LYS A 69 13.11 6.48 -14.83
N GLY A 70 13.62 5.35 -14.32
CA GLY A 70 13.61 4.09 -15.05
C GLY A 70 12.18 3.62 -15.38
N MET A 71 11.26 3.68 -14.42
CA MET A 71 9.85 3.32 -14.64
C MET A 71 9.16 4.26 -15.63
N LYS A 72 9.42 5.58 -15.56
CA LYS A 72 8.84 6.57 -16.49
C LYS A 72 9.13 6.24 -17.96
N ASN A 73 10.28 5.63 -18.27
CA ASN A 73 10.63 5.20 -19.63
C ASN A 73 9.74 4.08 -20.20
N HIS A 74 8.90 3.45 -19.37
CA HIS A 74 8.01 2.34 -19.75
C HIS A 74 6.52 2.73 -19.75
N GLY A 75 6.19 4.02 -19.68
CA GLY A 75 4.83 4.56 -19.82
C GLY A 75 3.79 3.80 -18.98
N TYR A 76 2.74 3.28 -19.62
CA TYR A 76 1.64 2.56 -18.98
C TYR A 76 2.11 1.44 -18.03
N LYS A 77 3.11 0.64 -18.45
CA LYS A 77 3.62 -0.47 -17.64
C LYS A 77 4.42 0.02 -16.45
N GLY A 78 5.21 1.08 -16.62
CA GLY A 78 5.95 1.72 -15.54
C GLY A 78 5.03 2.28 -14.47
N ALA A 79 4.00 3.02 -14.87
CA ALA A 79 2.96 3.53 -13.98
C ALA A 79 2.25 2.39 -13.21
N GLY A 80 1.86 1.32 -13.91
CA GLY A 80 1.23 0.16 -13.28
C GLY A 80 2.15 -0.58 -12.29
N ASP A 81 3.47 -0.61 -12.53
CA ASP A 81 4.42 -1.23 -11.60
C ASP A 81 4.69 -0.39 -10.36
N ILE A 82 4.64 0.94 -10.49
CA ILE A 82 4.67 1.86 -9.34
C ILE A 82 3.44 1.61 -8.46
N SER A 83 2.24 1.66 -9.04
CA SER A 83 0.98 1.42 -8.32
C SER A 83 0.98 0.07 -7.59
N LYS A 84 1.39 -1.00 -8.26
CA LYS A 84 1.52 -2.34 -7.63
C LYS A 84 2.50 -2.37 -6.46
N ARG A 85 3.60 -1.63 -6.53
CA ARG A 85 4.59 -1.57 -5.44
C ARG A 85 4.04 -0.80 -4.24
N ILE A 86 3.34 0.31 -4.47
CA ILE A 86 2.66 1.07 -3.41
C ILE A 86 1.59 0.20 -2.73
N GLY A 87 0.74 -0.49 -3.50
CA GLY A 87 -0.25 -1.41 -2.94
C GLY A 87 0.36 -2.58 -2.14
N ARG A 88 1.63 -2.94 -2.39
CA ARG A 88 2.35 -3.93 -1.56
C ARG A 88 2.92 -3.33 -0.29
N VAL A 89 3.28 -2.05 -0.27
CA VAL A 89 3.61 -1.33 0.97
C VAL A 89 2.38 -1.31 1.88
N TYR A 90 1.22 -0.97 1.33
CA TYR A 90 -0.07 -1.10 2.02
C TYR A 90 -0.29 -2.52 2.56
N GLY A 91 -0.07 -3.56 1.73
CA GLY A 91 -0.23 -4.95 2.16
C GLY A 91 0.72 -5.38 3.29
N TRP A 92 1.95 -4.87 3.30
CA TRP A 92 2.87 -5.06 4.43
C TRP A 92 2.32 -4.42 5.70
N GLU A 93 1.86 -3.17 5.61
CA GLU A 93 1.33 -2.49 6.79
C GLU A 93 0.09 -3.19 7.36
N ALA A 94 -0.84 -3.54 6.47
CA ALA A 94 -2.06 -4.26 6.83
C ALA A 94 -1.83 -5.64 7.47
N THR A 95 -0.64 -6.23 7.29
CA THR A 95 -0.33 -7.56 7.84
C THR A 95 0.67 -7.52 8.99
N THR A 96 1.59 -6.55 9.02
CA THR A 96 2.67 -6.54 10.01
C THR A 96 2.73 -5.31 10.88
N GLN A 97 2.12 -4.18 10.52
CA GLN A 97 2.31 -2.92 11.26
C GLN A 97 3.79 -2.54 11.44
N GLU A 98 4.57 -2.69 10.36
CA GLU A 98 6.04 -2.46 10.36
C GLU A 98 6.45 -1.39 9.33
N VAL A 99 5.49 -0.75 8.67
CA VAL A 99 5.73 0.35 7.73
C VAL A 99 5.58 1.65 8.49
N ASP A 100 6.61 2.50 8.46
CA ASP A 100 6.52 3.81 9.12
C ASP A 100 5.60 4.76 8.35
N ASP A 101 4.90 5.64 9.06
CA ASP A 101 4.00 6.65 8.48
C ASP A 101 4.68 7.57 7.45
N TRP A 102 5.94 7.94 7.69
CA TRP A 102 6.69 8.79 6.75
C TRP A 102 6.81 8.16 5.35
N ILE A 103 6.73 6.83 5.23
CA ILE A 103 6.77 6.14 3.95
C ILE A 103 5.51 6.47 3.14
N PHE A 104 4.34 6.47 3.78
CA PHE A 104 3.08 6.84 3.13
C PHE A 104 3.03 8.33 2.82
N ASP A 105 3.53 9.19 3.72
CA ASP A 105 3.66 10.62 3.43
C ASP A 105 4.53 10.89 2.20
N ASP A 106 5.71 10.27 2.13
CA ASP A 106 6.64 10.47 1.02
C ASP A 106 6.12 9.85 -0.28
N ILE A 107 5.40 8.71 -0.21
CA ILE A 107 4.70 8.14 -1.37
C ILE A 107 3.66 9.14 -1.88
N THR A 108 2.84 9.69 -1.00
CA THR A 108 1.80 10.66 -1.36
C THR A 108 2.41 11.91 -1.98
N LYS A 109 3.41 12.50 -1.33
CA LYS A 109 4.14 13.68 -1.85
C LYS A 109 4.75 13.40 -3.23
N THR A 110 5.40 12.26 -3.39
CA THR A 110 6.16 11.93 -4.61
C THR A 110 5.27 11.55 -5.78
N PHE A 111 4.22 10.75 -5.56
CA PHE A 111 3.44 10.14 -6.64
C PHE A 111 2.10 10.82 -6.88
N VAL A 112 1.54 11.50 -5.87
CA VAL A 112 0.21 12.11 -5.92
C VAL A 112 0.27 13.64 -5.90
N LEU A 113 1.09 14.26 -5.05
CA LEU A 113 1.08 15.73 -4.94
C LEU A 113 2.02 16.40 -5.95
N ASP A 114 3.12 15.74 -6.32
CA ASP A 114 4.04 16.22 -7.35
C ASP A 114 3.37 16.33 -8.72
N CYS A 115 3.42 17.54 -9.30
CA CYS A 115 2.74 17.84 -10.55
C CYS A 115 3.33 17.06 -11.74
N GLU A 116 4.65 16.86 -11.80
CA GLU A 116 5.28 16.12 -12.90
C GLU A 116 4.91 14.63 -12.87
N MET A 117 4.77 14.06 -11.68
CA MET A 117 4.32 12.68 -11.51
C MET A 117 2.84 12.53 -11.80
N ARG A 118 1.99 13.45 -11.35
CA ARG A 118 0.57 13.47 -11.73
C ARG A 118 0.38 13.50 -13.23
N GLN A 119 1.05 14.42 -13.92
CA GLN A 119 0.98 14.51 -15.38
C GLN A 119 1.47 13.21 -16.04
N PHE A 120 2.57 12.62 -15.55
CA PHE A 120 3.04 11.33 -16.05
C PHE A 120 1.96 10.24 -15.95
N PHE A 121 1.28 10.13 -14.81
CA PHE A 121 0.21 9.15 -14.65
C PHE A 121 -1.01 9.48 -15.50
N GLU A 122 -1.46 10.73 -15.53
CA GLU A 122 -2.60 11.15 -16.34
C GLU A 122 -2.40 10.80 -17.83
N GLU A 123 -1.21 11.04 -18.36
CA GLU A 123 -0.85 10.72 -19.74
C GLU A 123 -0.73 9.22 -19.99
N ASN A 124 -0.15 8.47 -19.06
CA ASN A 124 0.28 7.09 -19.32
C ASN A 124 -0.65 6.02 -18.74
N ASN A 125 -1.21 6.23 -17.55
CA ASN A 125 -2.12 5.30 -16.86
C ASN A 125 -2.86 6.00 -15.68
N PRO A 126 -3.96 6.73 -15.94
CA PRO A 126 -4.70 7.45 -14.89
C PRO A 126 -5.28 6.49 -13.83
N TYR A 127 -5.69 5.29 -14.24
CA TYR A 127 -6.22 4.26 -13.34
C TYR A 127 -5.18 3.77 -12.32
N ALA A 128 -3.89 3.81 -12.67
CA ALA A 128 -2.84 3.46 -11.72
C ALA A 128 -2.69 4.52 -10.61
N LEU A 129 -2.86 5.80 -10.95
CA LEU A 129 -2.82 6.90 -9.98
C LEU A 129 -4.07 6.90 -9.10
N GLU A 130 -5.23 6.66 -9.70
CA GLU A 130 -6.48 6.49 -8.96
C GLU A 130 -6.37 5.33 -7.95
N GLU A 131 -5.88 4.16 -8.34
CA GLU A 131 -5.65 3.04 -7.40
C GLU A 131 -4.64 3.38 -6.30
N ILE A 132 -3.61 4.20 -6.60
CA ILE A 132 -2.69 4.70 -5.57
C ILE A 132 -3.44 5.57 -4.57
N GLY A 133 -4.20 6.56 -5.06
CA GLY A 133 -4.97 7.47 -4.22
C GLY A 133 -5.97 6.73 -3.34
N ARG A 134 -6.73 5.79 -3.94
CA ARG A 134 -7.70 4.94 -3.24
C ARG A 134 -7.05 4.18 -2.08
N ARG A 135 -5.90 3.51 -2.33
CA ARG A 135 -5.21 2.72 -1.30
C ARG A 135 -4.61 3.57 -0.19
N LEU A 136 -4.15 4.77 -0.51
CA LEU A 136 -3.64 5.71 0.50
C LEU A 136 -4.76 6.26 1.38
N LEU A 137 -5.91 6.60 0.79
CA LEU A 137 -7.10 7.00 1.54
C LEU A 137 -7.59 5.85 2.45
N GLU A 138 -7.65 4.64 1.91
CA GLU A 138 -8.00 3.45 2.69
C GLU A 138 -7.01 3.20 3.84
N ALA A 139 -5.71 3.44 3.63
CA ALA A 139 -4.69 3.30 4.69
C ALA A 139 -4.96 4.26 5.85
N ALA A 140 -5.24 5.53 5.54
CA ALA A 140 -5.56 6.53 6.54
C ALA A 140 -6.87 6.20 7.28
N GLU A 141 -7.91 5.81 6.55
CA GLU A 141 -9.22 5.48 7.13
C GLU A 141 -9.17 4.25 8.04
N ARG A 142 -8.34 3.26 7.70
CA ARG A 142 -8.13 2.04 8.50
C ARG A 142 -7.13 2.22 9.65
N GLY A 143 -6.57 3.41 9.84
CA GLY A 143 -5.55 3.68 10.87
C GLY A 143 -4.23 2.93 10.62
N LEU A 144 -3.96 2.55 9.37
CA LEU A 144 -2.68 1.97 8.93
C LEU A 144 -1.63 3.06 8.66
N TRP A 145 -2.06 4.30 8.51
CA TRP A 145 -1.21 5.45 8.26
C TRP A 145 -1.72 6.62 9.09
N ASP A 146 -0.92 7.07 10.04
CA ASP A 146 -1.12 8.33 10.75
C ASP A 146 -0.55 9.48 9.91
N ALA A 147 -1.40 9.99 9.02
CA ALA A 147 -0.99 10.95 8.00
C ALA A 147 -0.73 12.35 8.56
N ASP A 148 0.28 13.03 8.01
CA ASP A 148 0.38 14.48 8.13
C ASP A 148 -0.92 15.12 7.58
N PRO A 149 -1.62 15.97 8.36
CA PRO A 149 -2.91 16.53 7.94
C PRO A 149 -2.87 17.26 6.60
N ASP A 150 -1.79 18.01 6.32
CA ASP A 150 -1.65 18.75 5.06
C ASP A 150 -1.47 17.80 3.87
N VAL A 151 -0.80 16.66 4.11
CA VAL A 151 -0.60 15.62 3.09
C VAL A 151 -1.91 14.88 2.81
N LEU A 152 -2.67 14.57 3.85
CA LEU A 152 -3.97 13.89 3.72
C LEU A 152 -5.00 14.77 3.01
N ASP A 153 -5.05 16.06 3.32
CA ASP A 153 -5.96 16.97 2.64
C ASP A 153 -5.56 17.17 1.16
N GLY A 154 -4.26 17.32 0.88
CA GLY A 154 -3.77 17.34 -0.50
C GLY A 154 -4.07 16.06 -1.27
N LEU A 155 -4.04 14.89 -0.60
CA LEU A 155 -4.42 13.61 -1.21
C LEU A 155 -5.90 13.57 -1.59
N LYS A 156 -6.80 14.03 -0.70
CA LYS A 156 -8.24 14.09 -0.98
C LYS A 156 -8.53 15.01 -2.17
N ASP A 157 -7.92 16.19 -2.19
CA ASP A 157 -8.10 17.15 -3.28
C ASP A 157 -7.61 16.57 -4.61
N ALA A 158 -6.41 15.97 -4.61
CA ALA A 158 -5.86 15.33 -5.80
C ALA A 158 -6.74 14.15 -6.26
N TYR A 159 -7.32 13.37 -5.34
CA TYR A 159 -8.17 12.24 -5.68
C TYR A 159 -9.44 12.68 -6.41
N LEU A 160 -10.08 13.77 -5.95
CA LEU A 160 -11.24 14.36 -6.64
C LEU A 160 -10.88 14.87 -8.05
N GLU A 161 -9.70 15.46 -8.22
CA GLU A 161 -9.20 15.86 -9.55
C GLU A 161 -9.04 14.64 -10.48
N MET A 162 -8.48 13.54 -9.98
CA MET A 162 -8.30 12.30 -10.76
C MET A 162 -9.62 11.69 -11.20
N GLU A 163 -10.62 11.64 -10.31
CA GLU A 163 -11.97 11.17 -10.65
C GLU A 163 -12.56 12.02 -11.79
N GLY A 164 -12.41 13.35 -11.71
CA GLY A 164 -12.83 14.25 -12.78
C GLY A 164 -12.17 13.93 -14.13
N TRP A 165 -10.85 13.68 -14.15
CA TRP A 165 -10.14 13.30 -15.39
C TRP A 165 -10.63 11.98 -15.97
N ILE A 166 -10.91 11.00 -15.11
CA ILE A 166 -11.36 9.67 -15.52
C ILE A 166 -12.78 9.75 -16.07
N GLU A 167 -13.67 10.47 -15.39
CA GLU A 167 -15.05 10.70 -15.85
C GLU A 167 -15.08 11.39 -17.21
N GLU A 168 -14.30 12.46 -17.40
CA GLU A 168 -14.22 13.18 -18.68
C GLU A 168 -13.76 12.26 -19.82
N ARG A 169 -12.82 11.35 -19.54
CA ARG A 169 -12.35 10.34 -20.51
C ARG A 169 -13.35 9.23 -20.79
N MET A 170 -14.13 8.82 -19.79
CA MET A 170 -15.12 7.75 -19.93
C MET A 170 -16.39 8.21 -20.66
N GLY A 171 -16.69 9.51 -20.64
CA GLY A 171 -17.92 10.06 -21.20
C GLY A 171 -19.12 9.78 -20.28
N ASP A 172 -20.34 9.95 -20.79
CA ASP A 172 -21.58 9.85 -20.00
C ASP A 172 -21.79 8.40 -19.49
N VAL A 173 -21.48 8.15 -18.21
CA VAL A 173 -21.73 6.88 -17.54
C VAL A 173 -23.16 6.89 -17.01
N THR A 174 -24.00 5.99 -17.51
CA THR A 174 -25.40 5.86 -17.07
C THR A 174 -25.48 5.04 -15.77
N GLY A 175 -25.34 5.70 -14.63
CA GLY A 175 -25.50 5.08 -13.30
C GLY A 175 -25.90 6.11 -12.23
N ASP A 176 -26.61 5.67 -11.19
CA ASP A 176 -27.15 6.54 -10.13
C ASP A 176 -26.10 7.04 -9.12
N MET A 177 -24.85 6.59 -9.26
CA MET A 177 -23.72 6.94 -8.38
C MET A 177 -22.55 7.43 -9.24
N GLN A 178 -22.06 8.62 -8.93
CA GLN A 178 -20.93 9.27 -9.59
C GLN A 178 -19.73 9.21 -8.64
N GLY A 179 -18.62 8.58 -9.06
CA GLY A 179 -17.41 8.35 -8.26
C GLY A 179 -17.18 6.90 -7.79
N GLY A 180 -15.97 6.62 -7.32
CA GLY A 180 -15.61 5.36 -6.67
C GLY A 180 -15.88 5.41 -5.16
N SER A 181 -16.78 4.57 -4.64
CA SER A 181 -16.92 4.44 -3.19
C SER A 181 -15.77 3.61 -2.60
N ILE A 182 -15.14 4.11 -1.54
CA ILE A 182 -14.27 3.33 -0.67
C ILE A 182 -15.12 2.95 0.53
N ASP A 183 -15.82 1.81 0.42
CA ASP A 183 -16.59 1.28 1.52
C ASP A 183 -15.68 0.42 2.41
N VAL A 184 -15.25 0.96 3.56
CA VAL A 184 -14.53 0.17 4.56
C VAL A 184 -15.52 -0.76 5.24
N VAL A 185 -15.36 -2.05 4.99
CA VAL A 185 -16.19 -3.11 5.55
C VAL A 185 -15.40 -3.86 6.62
N THR A 186 -15.80 -3.70 7.88
CA THR A 186 -15.19 -4.36 9.04
C THR A 186 -15.91 -5.68 9.38
N ALA A 187 -15.37 -6.44 10.33
CA ALA A 187 -16.02 -7.66 10.82
C ALA A 187 -17.39 -7.39 11.46
N GLU A 188 -17.67 -6.16 11.90
CA GLU A 188 -18.96 -5.78 12.46
C GLU A 188 -20.01 -5.53 11.37
N ASP A 189 -19.56 -5.09 10.18
CA ASP A 189 -20.41 -4.73 9.04
C ASP A 189 -20.89 -5.97 8.26
N VAL A 190 -20.22 -7.11 8.45
CA VAL A 190 -20.55 -8.38 7.77
C VAL A 190 -20.91 -9.43 8.81
N SER A 191 -22.21 -9.70 8.94
CA SER A 191 -22.77 -10.69 9.87
C SER A 191 -22.09 -12.07 9.76
N ALA A 192 -21.78 -12.52 8.55
CA ALA A 192 -21.08 -13.79 8.31
C ALA A 192 -19.60 -13.79 8.76
N TRP A 193 -18.95 -12.63 8.82
CA TRP A 193 -17.56 -12.51 9.31
C TRP A 193 -17.55 -12.38 10.83
N LYS A 194 -18.49 -11.64 11.40
CA LYS A 194 -18.70 -11.55 12.85
C LYS A 194 -18.86 -12.92 13.51
N GLU A 195 -19.67 -13.78 12.91
CA GLU A 195 -19.93 -15.13 13.40
C GLU A 195 -18.68 -16.03 13.34
N LYS A 196 -17.89 -15.92 12.26
CA LYS A 196 -16.63 -16.65 12.09
C LYS A 196 -15.51 -16.11 12.98
N MET A 197 -15.43 -14.80 13.19
CA MET A 197 -14.45 -14.17 14.07
C MET A 197 -14.76 -14.45 15.54
N GLY A 198 -16.04 -14.48 15.93
CA GLY A 198 -16.46 -14.90 17.27
C GLY A 198 -16.06 -16.34 17.61
N ALA A 199 -16.10 -17.24 16.62
CA ALA A 199 -15.63 -18.61 16.78
C ALA A 199 -14.10 -18.75 16.90
N VAL A 200 -13.33 -17.75 16.42
CA VAL A 200 -11.86 -17.74 16.43
C VAL A 200 -11.30 -17.02 17.67
N LEU A 201 -11.93 -15.93 18.10
CA LEU A 201 -11.50 -15.09 19.22
C LEU A 201 -11.88 -15.64 20.60
N GLY A 202 -12.56 -16.79 20.66
CA GLY A 202 -12.85 -17.49 21.91
C GLY A 202 -13.58 -16.62 22.94
N CYS A 203 -14.69 -15.99 22.55
CA CYS A 203 -15.60 -15.38 23.52
C CYS A 203 -16.76 -16.33 23.85
N ASP A 204 -16.54 -17.19 24.83
CA ASP A 204 -17.57 -17.45 25.84
C ASP A 204 -17.66 -16.19 26.72
N VAL A 205 -18.60 -15.28 26.44
CA VAL A 205 -19.00 -14.26 27.41
C VAL A 205 -20.52 -14.09 27.36
N MET A 206 -21.16 -14.55 28.44
CA MET A 206 -22.45 -14.04 28.94
C MET A 206 -22.30 -12.60 29.39
#